data_AF-A0AAX1M7U4-F1
#
_entry.id   AF-A0AAX1M7U4-F1
#
_cell.length_a   1.000
_cell.length_b   1.000
_cell.length_c   1.000
_cell.angle_alpha   90.00
_cell.angle_beta   90.00
_cell.angle_gamma   90.00
#
_symmetry.space_group_name_H-M   'P 1'
#
loop_
_entity.id
_entity.type
_entity.pdbx_description
1 polymer ?
#
loop_
_entity_poly.entity_id
_entity_poly.type
_entity_poly.pdbx_seq_one_letter_code
_entity_poly.pdbx_strand_id
1 'polypeptide(L)'
;MMLHHSEGRLSARVPFYDLVTNKLAGLGQRLGDYGIDKFQLYQIAQYCDQQVPDGYGGVEPRMVANLWLTEQRDAYSVISDMASVFRAIVVWNGTQLTAIQDRNADPVCSFTQANVIDGKFNRQYVPLKSIFTAVEVEYADERNNYQKAIEYVADDAMIKRYGYNVKKIVAFACTSREQARRYGKWVLETSRLEQCTISFSVGREGLQVRAKPSIFLMNQRQDYTSPTLNNY
;
A
#
# COMPACT_ATOMS: atom_id res chain seq x y z
N MET A 1 -10.89 -19.78 -10.15
CA MET A 1 -9.56 -20.23 -9.67
C MET A 1 -9.54 -20.20 -8.16
N MET A 2 -9.45 -21.38 -7.56
CA MET A 2 -9.29 -21.60 -6.12
C MET A 2 -7.79 -21.48 -5.81
N LEU A 3 -7.36 -20.42 -5.12
CA LEU A 3 -6.01 -20.33 -4.55
C LEU A 3 -6.06 -20.89 -3.12
N HIS A 4 -6.38 -22.18 -2.98
CA HIS A 4 -6.41 -22.87 -1.69
C HIS A 4 -5.31 -23.93 -1.70
N HIS A 5 -4.25 -23.69 -0.94
CA HIS A 5 -3.31 -24.75 -0.58
C HIS A 5 -3.75 -25.34 0.75
N SER A 6 -3.81 -26.66 0.83
CA SER A 6 -4.39 -27.46 1.91
C SER A 6 -3.69 -27.38 3.28
N GLU A 7 -2.66 -26.54 3.44
CA GLU A 7 -1.92 -26.40 4.69
C GLU A 7 -1.58 -24.93 4.96
N GLY A 8 -2.25 -24.35 5.96
CA GLY A 8 -1.86 -23.08 6.57
C GLY A 8 -2.30 -21.81 5.86
N ARG A 9 -2.55 -20.76 6.66
CA ARG A 9 -2.83 -19.40 6.19
C ARG A 9 -1.71 -18.96 5.24
N LEU A 10 -2.02 -18.77 3.96
CA LEU A 10 -1.06 -18.34 2.96
C LEU A 10 -0.71 -16.87 3.17
N SER A 11 0.59 -16.58 3.25
CA SER A 11 1.13 -15.23 3.10
C SER A 11 0.60 -14.59 1.80
N ALA A 12 0.31 -13.29 1.82
CA ALA A 12 -0.12 -12.53 0.63
C ALA A 12 0.85 -12.66 -0.57
N ARG A 13 2.08 -13.10 -0.32
CA ARG A 13 3.11 -13.46 -1.31
C ARG A 13 2.66 -14.52 -2.32
N VAL A 14 2.14 -15.64 -1.84
CA VAL A 14 1.95 -16.86 -2.65
C VAL A 14 0.90 -16.64 -3.75
N PRO A 15 -0.26 -16.02 -3.45
CA PRO A 15 -1.25 -15.69 -4.46
C PRO A 15 -0.74 -14.73 -5.55
N PHE A 16 0.10 -13.74 -5.20
CA PHE A 16 0.57 -12.74 -6.16
C PHE A 16 1.60 -13.30 -7.15
N TYR A 17 2.60 -14.03 -6.66
CA TYR A 17 3.61 -14.64 -7.55
C TYR A 17 2.98 -15.67 -8.48
N ASP A 18 2.06 -16.50 -7.96
CA ASP A 18 1.36 -17.49 -8.78
C ASP A 18 0.45 -16.82 -9.81
N LEU A 19 -0.29 -15.76 -9.44
CA LEU A 19 -1.11 -15.01 -10.38
C LEU A 19 -0.31 -14.42 -11.54
N VAL A 20 0.92 -13.94 -11.28
CA VAL A 20 1.76 -13.34 -12.33
C VAL A 20 2.47 -14.39 -13.19
N THR A 21 2.95 -15.47 -12.58
CA THR A 21 3.84 -16.43 -13.28
C THR A 21 3.13 -17.66 -13.83
N ASN A 22 1.94 -18.00 -13.34
CA ASN A 22 1.24 -19.20 -13.77
C ASN A 22 0.72 -19.03 -15.22
N LYS A 23 1.12 -19.94 -16.11
CA LYS A 23 0.74 -19.94 -17.54
C LYS A 23 -0.69 -20.43 -17.79
N LEU A 24 -1.29 -21.18 -16.86
CA LEU A 24 -2.62 -21.76 -17.03
C LEU A 24 -3.71 -20.89 -16.42
N ALA A 25 -3.39 -20.23 -15.31
CA ALA A 25 -4.39 -19.59 -14.47
C ALA A 25 -4.02 -18.15 -14.08
N GLY A 26 -2.87 -17.68 -14.55
CA GLY A 26 -2.35 -16.34 -14.34
C GLY A 26 -1.92 -15.67 -15.64
N LEU A 27 -1.08 -14.65 -15.51
CA LEU A 27 -0.61 -13.85 -16.64
C LEU A 27 0.68 -14.38 -17.30
N GLY A 28 1.10 -15.60 -16.95
CA GLY A 28 2.37 -16.16 -17.41
C GLY A 28 2.49 -16.31 -18.93
N GLN A 29 1.37 -16.43 -19.67
CA GLN A 29 1.39 -16.45 -21.14
C GLN A 29 1.58 -15.06 -21.76
N ARG A 30 1.16 -13.99 -21.07
CA ARG A 30 1.18 -12.61 -21.58
C ARG A 30 2.40 -11.81 -21.10
N LEU A 31 2.94 -12.11 -19.92
CA LEU A 31 4.19 -11.50 -19.46
C LEU A 31 5.45 -12.09 -20.15
N GLY A 32 5.37 -13.27 -20.78
CA GLY A 32 6.48 -13.85 -21.53
C GLY A 32 7.75 -14.10 -20.67
N ASP A 33 8.93 -14.07 -21.29
CA ASP A 33 10.25 -14.19 -20.62
C ASP A 33 10.63 -12.95 -19.78
N TYR A 34 9.82 -11.88 -19.83
CA TYR A 34 10.00 -10.70 -19.01
C TYR A 34 9.49 -11.02 -17.60
N GLY A 35 10.42 -11.52 -16.78
CA GLY A 35 10.14 -11.99 -15.44
C GLY A 35 9.57 -10.90 -14.52
N ILE A 36 9.13 -11.36 -13.36
CA ILE A 36 8.82 -10.49 -12.23
C ILE A 36 10.10 -10.23 -11.41
N ASP A 37 10.20 -9.06 -10.80
CA ASP A 37 11.27 -8.74 -9.85
C ASP A 37 11.19 -9.62 -8.59
N LYS A 38 11.80 -10.82 -8.66
CA LYS A 38 11.76 -11.82 -7.59
C LYS A 38 12.39 -11.33 -6.29
N PHE A 39 13.41 -10.48 -6.39
CA PHE A 39 14.11 -9.94 -5.22
C PHE A 39 13.23 -8.94 -4.49
N GLN A 40 12.59 -8.04 -5.23
CA GLN A 40 11.65 -7.08 -4.65
C GLN A 40 10.45 -7.81 -4.01
N LEU A 41 9.90 -8.81 -4.69
CA LEU A 41 8.83 -9.63 -4.12
C LEU A 41 9.24 -10.39 -2.86
N TYR A 42 10.47 -10.90 -2.81
CA TYR A 42 10.98 -11.58 -1.63
C TYR A 42 11.03 -10.64 -0.41
N GLN A 43 11.47 -9.39 -0.60
CA GLN A 43 11.48 -8.40 0.47
C GLN A 43 10.07 -8.04 0.96
N ILE A 44 9.12 -7.92 0.03
CA ILE A 44 7.70 -7.69 0.37
C ILE A 44 7.14 -8.88 1.15
N ALA A 45 7.49 -10.10 0.75
CA ALA A 45 7.08 -11.32 1.44
C ALA A 45 7.56 -11.35 2.89
N GLN A 46 8.85 -11.09 3.12
CA GLN A 46 9.41 -11.04 4.48
C GLN A 46 8.67 -10.02 5.36
N TYR A 47 8.26 -8.89 4.79
CA TYR A 47 7.47 -7.90 5.50
C TYR A 47 6.04 -8.41 5.81
N CYS A 48 5.39 -9.09 4.87
CA CYS A 48 4.06 -9.68 5.06
C CYS A 48 4.05 -10.81 6.09
N ASP A 49 5.14 -11.58 6.16
CA ASP A 49 5.30 -12.75 7.05
C ASP A 49 5.67 -12.37 8.49
N GLN A 50 6.00 -11.10 8.75
CA GLN A 50 6.33 -10.65 10.09
C GLN A 50 5.15 -10.86 11.03
N GLN A 51 5.40 -11.55 12.15
CA GLN A 51 4.38 -11.79 13.16
C GLN A 51 4.02 -10.49 13.88
N VAL A 52 2.73 -10.22 13.98
CA VAL A 52 2.17 -9.07 14.68
C VAL A 52 1.06 -9.54 15.62
N PRO A 53 0.75 -8.79 16.69
CA PRO A 53 -0.33 -9.15 17.61
C PRO A 53 -1.67 -9.26 16.88
N ASP A 54 -2.39 -10.36 17.14
CA ASP A 54 -3.69 -10.66 16.52
C ASP A 54 -4.88 -10.03 17.25
N GLY A 55 -4.63 -9.18 18.25
CA GLY A 55 -5.68 -8.52 19.05
C GLY A 55 -6.42 -9.43 20.05
N TYR A 56 -6.16 -10.74 20.04
CA TYR A 56 -6.77 -11.74 20.92
C TYR A 56 -5.75 -12.43 21.85
N GLY A 57 -4.53 -11.92 21.93
CA GLY A 57 -3.45 -12.44 22.78
C GLY A 57 -2.50 -13.41 22.08
N GLY A 58 -2.69 -13.63 20.78
CA GLY A 58 -1.81 -14.38 19.90
C GLY A 58 -1.09 -13.49 18.89
N VAL A 59 -0.61 -14.13 17.83
CA VAL A 59 0.10 -13.49 16.72
C VAL A 59 -0.42 -14.00 15.38
N GLU A 60 -0.45 -13.11 14.40
CA GLU A 60 -0.78 -13.42 13.00
C GLU A 60 0.30 -12.83 12.07
N PRO A 61 0.47 -13.35 10.84
CA PRO A 61 1.27 -12.66 9.84
C PRO A 61 0.72 -11.26 9.57
N ARG A 62 1.61 -10.30 9.30
CA ARG A 62 1.25 -8.91 9.06
C ARG A 62 0.21 -8.77 7.95
N MET A 63 0.36 -9.48 6.84
CA MET A 63 -0.54 -9.38 5.69
C MET A 63 -0.84 -10.76 5.10
N VAL A 64 -2.11 -11.15 5.15
CA VAL A 64 -2.62 -12.40 4.60
C VAL A 64 -3.60 -12.07 3.47
N ALA A 65 -3.56 -12.84 2.38
CA ALA A 65 -4.54 -12.74 1.31
C ALA A 65 -5.30 -14.06 1.21
N ASN A 66 -6.61 -14.02 1.40
CA ASN A 66 -7.50 -15.16 1.19
C ASN A 66 -8.64 -14.74 0.27
N LEU A 67 -8.72 -15.35 -0.91
CA LEU A 67 -9.71 -14.98 -1.92
C LEU A 67 -9.97 -16.12 -2.90
N TRP A 68 -11.11 -16.00 -3.56
CA TRP A 68 -11.49 -16.84 -4.68
C TRP A 68 -11.76 -15.99 -5.91
N LEU A 69 -11.09 -16.30 -7.02
CA LEU A 69 -11.35 -15.63 -8.30
C LEU A 69 -12.34 -16.46 -9.08
N THR A 70 -13.65 -16.19 -8.95
CA THR A 70 -14.69 -16.90 -9.70
C THR A 70 -14.94 -16.30 -11.08
N GLU A 71 -14.76 -14.98 -11.20
CA GLU A 71 -15.13 -14.21 -12.38
C GLU A 71 -13.93 -13.84 -13.24
N GLN A 72 -14.17 -13.73 -14.55
CA GLN A 72 -13.18 -13.21 -15.48
C GLN A 72 -13.11 -11.68 -15.34
N ARG A 73 -11.92 -11.16 -15.05
CA ARG A 73 -11.66 -9.72 -14.90
C ARG A 73 -10.44 -9.32 -15.71
N ASP A 74 -10.32 -8.02 -15.98
CA ASP A 74 -9.11 -7.49 -16.60
C ASP A 74 -7.89 -7.77 -15.71
N ALA A 75 -6.84 -8.25 -16.32
CA ALA A 75 -5.74 -8.87 -15.60
C ALA A 75 -4.89 -7.84 -14.84
N TYR A 76 -4.77 -6.61 -15.36
CA TYR A 76 -4.12 -5.51 -14.67
C TYR A 76 -4.91 -5.13 -13.40
N SER A 77 -6.25 -5.08 -13.49
CA SER A 77 -7.10 -4.81 -12.33
C SER A 77 -6.91 -5.85 -11.22
N VAL A 78 -6.82 -7.14 -11.56
CA VAL A 78 -6.61 -8.22 -10.56
C VAL A 78 -5.22 -8.12 -9.93
N ILE A 79 -4.17 -7.82 -10.72
CA ILE A 79 -2.83 -7.57 -10.19
C ILE A 79 -2.85 -6.38 -9.22
N SER A 80 -3.48 -5.27 -9.60
CA SER A 80 -3.52 -4.06 -8.78
C SER A 80 -4.29 -4.30 -7.48
N ASP A 81 -5.41 -5.01 -7.54
CA ASP A 81 -6.20 -5.40 -6.37
C ASP A 81 -5.38 -6.28 -5.43
N MET A 82 -4.66 -7.27 -5.96
CA MET A 82 -3.77 -8.11 -5.16
C MET A 82 -2.60 -7.32 -4.55
N ALA A 83 -2.01 -6.39 -5.30
CA ALA A 83 -0.94 -5.53 -4.80
C ALA A 83 -1.41 -4.59 -3.69
N SER A 84 -2.69 -4.22 -3.69
CA SER A 84 -3.29 -3.38 -2.64
C SER A 84 -3.26 -4.06 -1.26
N VAL A 85 -3.30 -5.41 -1.19
CA VAL A 85 -3.26 -6.18 0.06
C VAL A 85 -1.98 -5.88 0.86
N PHE A 86 -0.85 -5.80 0.15
CA PHE A 86 0.44 -5.49 0.74
C PHE A 86 0.88 -4.03 0.51
N ARG A 87 -0.08 -3.14 0.25
CA ARG A 87 0.11 -1.69 0.09
C ARG A 87 1.13 -1.32 -0.97
N ALA A 88 1.17 -2.06 -2.07
CA ALA A 88 2.08 -1.79 -3.18
C ALA A 88 1.38 -1.27 -4.42
N ILE A 89 2.16 -0.57 -5.26
CA ILE A 89 1.79 -0.26 -6.63
C ILE A 89 2.65 -1.09 -7.55
N VAL A 90 2.02 -1.66 -8.57
CA VAL A 90 2.73 -2.43 -9.60
C VAL A 90 3.12 -1.49 -10.73
N VAL A 91 4.40 -1.51 -11.08
CA VAL A 91 5.01 -0.62 -12.07
C VAL A 91 5.84 -1.44 -13.05
N TRP A 92 5.80 -1.07 -14.32
CA TRP A 92 6.73 -1.57 -15.32
C TRP A 92 8.00 -0.71 -15.31
N ASN A 93 9.17 -1.31 -15.04
CA ASN A 93 10.42 -0.56 -14.94
C ASN A 93 11.20 -0.48 -16.28
N GLY A 94 10.59 -0.93 -17.38
CA GLY A 94 11.23 -1.03 -18.71
C GLY A 94 11.76 -2.42 -19.04
N THR A 95 12.03 -3.27 -18.03
CA THR A 95 12.61 -4.61 -18.22
C THR A 95 11.77 -5.71 -17.58
N GLN A 96 11.23 -5.45 -16.38
CA GLN A 96 10.46 -6.39 -15.59
C GLN A 96 9.30 -5.70 -14.88
N LEU A 97 8.29 -6.49 -14.53
CA LEU A 97 7.22 -6.05 -13.63
C LEU A 97 7.77 -5.99 -12.20
N THR A 98 7.63 -4.86 -11.53
CA THR A 98 8.06 -4.69 -10.13
C THR A 98 6.93 -4.13 -9.28
N ALA A 99 6.97 -4.39 -7.97
CA ALA A 99 6.00 -3.90 -7.01
C ALA A 99 6.71 -3.00 -5.99
N ILE A 100 6.23 -1.77 -5.86
CA ILE A 100 6.78 -0.80 -4.92
C ILE A 100 5.82 -0.70 -3.74
N GLN A 101 6.20 -1.35 -2.65
CA GLN A 101 5.47 -1.36 -1.40
C GLN A 101 5.66 -0.04 -0.65
N ASP A 102 4.56 0.48 -0.09
CA ASP A 102 4.59 1.55 0.89
C ASP A 102 5.15 1.02 2.23
N ARG A 103 6.43 1.27 2.46
CA ARG A 103 7.17 0.93 3.67
C ARG A 103 8.23 1.98 3.92
N ASN A 104 8.75 2.04 5.14
CA ASN A 104 9.85 2.95 5.44
C ASN A 104 11.09 2.64 4.58
N ALA A 105 11.65 3.66 3.97
CA ALA A 105 12.85 3.61 3.15
C ALA A 105 13.63 4.92 3.28
N ASP A 106 14.95 4.82 3.26
CA ASP A 106 15.83 5.98 3.36
C ASP A 106 15.66 6.91 2.15
N PRO A 107 15.80 8.24 2.35
CA PRO A 107 15.75 9.19 1.25
C PRO A 107 16.82 8.90 0.19
N VAL A 108 16.40 8.79 -1.07
CA VAL A 108 17.30 8.46 -2.19
C VAL A 108 17.94 9.72 -2.77
N CYS A 109 17.28 10.87 -2.61
CA CYS A 109 17.75 12.15 -3.13
C CYS A 109 17.32 13.31 -2.24
N SER A 110 18.08 14.40 -2.31
CA SER A 110 17.81 15.66 -1.62
C SER A 110 17.64 16.76 -2.65
N PHE A 111 16.55 17.54 -2.55
CA PHE A 111 16.38 18.74 -3.35
C PHE A 111 16.35 19.97 -2.45
N THR A 112 17.11 20.98 -2.87
CA THR A 112 17.17 22.29 -2.25
C THR A 112 16.81 23.34 -3.29
N GLN A 113 16.61 24.59 -2.86
CA GLN A 113 16.36 25.70 -3.79
C GLN A 113 17.47 25.90 -4.83
N ALA A 114 18.69 25.40 -4.57
CA ALA A 114 19.81 25.50 -5.52
C ALA A 114 19.67 24.53 -6.71
N ASN A 115 18.99 23.39 -6.52
CA ASN A 115 18.91 22.33 -7.54
C ASN A 115 17.53 22.28 -8.22
N VAL A 116 16.61 23.15 -7.80
CA VAL A 116 15.28 23.29 -8.38
C VAL A 116 15.27 24.43 -9.38
N ILE A 117 14.64 24.20 -10.53
CA ILE A 117 14.47 25.22 -11.57
C ILE A 117 13.70 26.39 -10.97
N ASP A 118 14.25 27.60 -11.15
CA ASP A 118 13.78 28.85 -10.55
C ASP A 118 13.76 28.88 -9.01
N GLY A 119 14.28 27.84 -8.33
CA GLY A 119 14.23 27.70 -6.87
C GLY A 119 12.82 27.66 -6.29
N LYS A 120 11.80 27.39 -7.11
CA LYS A 120 10.38 27.48 -6.74
C LYS A 120 9.80 26.13 -6.39
N PHE A 121 9.28 26.02 -5.16
CA PHE A 121 8.41 24.94 -4.73
C PHE A 121 6.97 25.44 -4.67
N ASN A 122 6.09 24.83 -5.45
CA ASN A 122 4.66 25.09 -5.34
C ASN A 122 4.04 24.11 -4.33
N ARG A 123 3.17 24.61 -3.45
CA ARG A 123 2.52 23.83 -2.40
C ARG A 123 1.02 23.89 -2.57
N GLN A 124 0.40 22.72 -2.64
CA GLN A 124 -1.05 22.59 -2.68
C GLN A 124 -1.51 21.76 -1.49
N TYR A 125 -2.38 22.34 -0.67
CA TYR A 125 -2.95 21.65 0.47
C TYR A 125 -4.25 20.95 0.08
N VAL A 126 -4.49 19.80 0.70
CA VAL A 126 -5.73 19.06 0.56
C VAL A 126 -6.87 19.90 1.15
N PRO A 127 -8.02 20.04 0.46
CA PRO A 127 -9.18 20.73 1.03
C PRO A 127 -9.64 20.07 2.33
N LEU A 128 -10.05 20.87 3.32
CA LEU A 128 -10.51 20.36 4.63
C LEU A 128 -11.60 19.28 4.51
N LYS A 129 -12.52 19.41 3.55
CA LYS A 129 -13.60 18.44 3.31
C LYS A 129 -13.10 17.08 2.81
N SER A 130 -11.90 17.03 2.24
CA SER A 130 -11.29 15.79 1.72
C SER A 130 -10.47 15.05 2.79
N ILE A 131 -10.23 15.68 3.95
CA ILE A 131 -9.58 15.06 5.09
C ILE A 131 -10.59 14.16 5.78
N PHE A 132 -10.33 12.86 5.82
CA PHE A 132 -11.18 11.90 6.51
C PHE A 132 -10.60 11.61 7.90
N THR A 133 -11.48 11.51 8.89
CA THR A 133 -11.14 11.41 10.32
C THR A 133 -11.63 10.10 10.95
N ALA A 134 -12.45 9.36 10.21
CA ALA A 134 -12.84 7.99 10.49
C ALA A 134 -12.86 7.16 9.20
N VAL A 135 -12.69 5.84 9.34
CA VAL A 135 -12.67 4.88 8.25
C VAL A 135 -13.51 3.66 8.62
N GLU A 136 -14.37 3.25 7.71
CA GLU A 136 -15.09 1.97 7.73
C GLU A 136 -14.43 1.03 6.73
N VAL A 137 -13.88 -0.08 7.22
CA VAL A 137 -13.20 -1.09 6.40
C VAL A 137 -14.07 -2.33 6.28
N GLU A 138 -14.58 -2.59 5.09
CA GLU A 138 -15.28 -3.85 4.78
C GLU A 138 -14.26 -4.98 4.56
N TYR A 139 -14.45 -6.12 5.24
CA TYR A 139 -13.65 -7.34 5.11
C TYR A 139 -14.53 -8.59 5.19
N ALA A 140 -14.01 -9.76 4.82
CA ALA A 140 -14.75 -11.03 4.85
C ALA A 140 -14.40 -11.85 6.12
N ASP A 141 -15.26 -11.89 7.12
CA ASP A 141 -14.91 -12.42 8.44
C ASP A 141 -14.83 -13.97 8.45
N GLU A 142 -13.61 -14.51 8.58
CA GLU A 142 -13.38 -15.96 8.67
C GLU A 142 -14.08 -16.61 9.88
N ARG A 143 -14.32 -15.87 10.96
CA ARG A 143 -15.01 -16.37 12.16
C ARG A 143 -16.52 -16.38 12.01
N ASN A 144 -17.04 -15.68 11.00
CA ASN A 144 -18.46 -15.60 10.70
C ASN A 144 -18.75 -16.08 9.27
N ASN A 145 -18.26 -17.27 8.91
CA ASN A 145 -18.52 -17.91 7.61
C ASN A 145 -18.20 -17.03 6.39
N TYR A 146 -17.16 -16.19 6.47
CA TYR A 146 -16.75 -15.24 5.42
C TYR A 146 -17.83 -14.22 5.04
N GLN A 147 -18.79 -13.94 5.94
CA GLN A 147 -19.73 -12.86 5.75
C GLN A 147 -19.02 -11.50 5.78
N LYS A 148 -19.57 -10.54 5.05
CA LYS A 148 -19.07 -9.16 5.04
C LYS A 148 -19.26 -8.53 6.41
N ALA A 149 -18.16 -8.08 7.01
CA ALA A 149 -18.13 -7.35 8.25
C ALA A 149 -17.45 -5.99 8.04
N ILE A 150 -17.76 -5.04 8.91
CA ILE A 150 -17.18 -3.69 8.87
C ILE A 150 -16.38 -3.48 10.14
N GLU A 151 -15.09 -3.18 10.00
CA GLU A 151 -14.27 -2.69 11.10
C GLU A 151 -14.20 -1.16 11.05
N TYR A 152 -14.55 -0.52 12.16
CA TYR A 152 -14.55 0.93 12.29
C TYR A 152 -13.30 1.42 13.02
N VAL A 153 -12.62 2.41 12.44
CA VAL A 153 -11.44 3.05 13.03
C VAL A 153 -11.61 4.57 12.97
N ALA A 154 -11.34 5.25 14.08
CA ALA A 154 -11.43 6.71 14.19
C ALA A 154 -10.18 7.31 14.86
N ASP A 155 -9.86 8.55 14.50
CA ASP A 155 -8.86 9.37 15.20
C ASP A 155 -9.57 10.54 15.89
N ASP A 156 -9.76 10.45 17.20
CA ASP A 156 -10.45 11.45 18.01
C ASP A 156 -9.78 12.84 17.96
N ALA A 157 -8.45 12.89 17.83
CA ALA A 157 -7.72 14.14 17.74
C ALA A 157 -8.00 14.83 16.38
N MET A 158 -8.04 14.04 15.30
CA MET A 158 -8.44 14.52 13.98
C MET A 158 -9.91 14.94 13.95
N ILE A 159 -10.82 14.18 14.57
CA ILE A 159 -12.24 14.53 14.69
C ILE A 159 -12.42 15.85 15.42
N LYS A 160 -11.72 16.06 16.54
CA LYS A 160 -11.78 17.31 17.29
C LYS A 160 -11.30 18.52 16.47
N ARG A 161 -10.34 18.32 15.56
CA ARG A 161 -9.73 19.39 14.78
C ARG A 161 -10.46 19.69 13.47
N TYR A 162 -10.89 18.66 12.76
CA TYR A 162 -11.41 18.75 11.38
C TYR A 162 -12.88 18.36 11.26
N GLY A 163 -13.50 17.89 12.34
CA GLY A 163 -14.86 17.37 12.35
C GLY A 163 -14.92 15.90 11.96
N TYR A 164 -16.13 15.34 12.05
CA TYR A 164 -16.39 13.95 11.70
C TYR A 164 -16.54 13.79 10.19
N ASN A 165 -15.70 12.96 9.58
CA ASN A 165 -15.74 12.63 8.15
C ASN A 165 -15.31 11.18 7.93
N VAL A 166 -16.20 10.36 7.38
CA VAL A 166 -16.02 8.91 7.25
C VAL A 166 -15.68 8.54 5.82
N LYS A 167 -14.61 7.77 5.64
CA LYS A 167 -14.27 7.12 4.38
C LYS A 167 -14.60 5.64 4.43
N LYS A 168 -15.39 5.16 3.47
CA LYS A 168 -15.70 3.73 3.32
C LYS A 168 -14.72 3.10 2.34
N ILE A 169 -14.07 2.01 2.75
CA ILE A 169 -13.12 1.26 1.92
C ILE A 169 -13.37 -0.23 2.04
N VAL A 170 -12.99 -0.98 1.00
CA VAL A 170 -13.05 -2.44 1.00
C VAL A 170 -11.62 -2.97 1.05
N ALA A 171 -11.31 -3.79 2.05
CA ALA A 171 -10.03 -4.48 2.14
C ALA A 171 -10.07 -5.75 1.30
N PHE A 172 -9.47 -5.69 0.10
CA PHE A 172 -9.41 -6.82 -0.80
C PHE A 172 -8.72 -8.02 -0.15
N ALA A 173 -9.29 -9.22 -0.32
CA ALA A 173 -8.77 -10.50 0.20
C ALA A 173 -8.50 -10.57 1.72
N CYS A 174 -9.01 -9.59 2.48
CA CYS A 174 -8.79 -9.49 3.92
C CYS A 174 -9.83 -10.32 4.66
N THR A 175 -9.36 -11.20 5.53
CA THR A 175 -10.23 -12.10 6.33
C THR A 175 -10.09 -11.93 7.84
N SER A 176 -8.96 -11.38 8.29
CA SER A 176 -8.74 -11.02 9.70
C SER A 176 -9.27 -9.61 9.99
N ARG A 177 -10.00 -9.49 11.12
CA ARG A 177 -10.45 -8.21 11.67
C ARG A 177 -9.29 -7.27 11.98
N GLU A 178 -8.20 -7.79 12.56
CA GLU A 178 -7.05 -6.97 12.95
C GLU A 178 -6.25 -6.48 11.75
N GLN A 179 -6.15 -7.28 10.69
CA GLN A 179 -5.60 -6.81 9.42
C GLN A 179 -6.44 -5.67 8.83
N ALA A 180 -7.78 -5.78 8.86
CA ALA A 180 -8.68 -4.71 8.43
C ALA A 180 -8.51 -3.44 9.28
N ARG A 181 -8.39 -3.59 10.60
CA ARG A 181 -8.13 -2.48 11.53
C ARG A 181 -6.80 -1.79 11.24
N ARG A 182 -5.73 -2.54 11.01
CA ARG A 182 -4.40 -2.01 10.63
C ARG A 182 -4.44 -1.30 9.28
N TYR A 183 -5.23 -1.81 8.33
CA TYR A 183 -5.47 -1.13 7.06
C TYR A 183 -6.21 0.20 7.25
N GLY A 184 -7.27 0.23 8.06
CA GLY A 184 -8.00 1.45 8.40
C GLY A 184 -7.12 2.51 9.08
N LYS A 185 -6.28 2.09 10.02
CA LYS A 185 -5.27 2.96 10.66
C LYS A 185 -4.28 3.53 9.66
N TRP A 186 -3.74 2.70 8.78
CA TRP A 186 -2.83 3.16 7.72
C TRP A 186 -3.51 4.23 6.85
N VAL A 187 -4.76 4.01 6.44
CA VAL A 187 -5.53 4.99 5.65
C VAL A 187 -5.72 6.31 6.42
N LEU A 188 -6.09 6.26 7.70
CA LEU A 188 -6.23 7.47 8.54
C LEU A 188 -4.92 8.26 8.65
N GLU A 189 -3.82 7.57 8.88
CA GLU A 189 -2.51 8.20 9.02
C GLU A 189 -2.05 8.81 7.70
N THR A 190 -2.34 8.16 6.56
CA THR A 190 -2.17 8.77 5.24
C THR A 190 -2.94 10.09 5.14
N SER A 191 -4.21 10.17 5.58
CA SER A 191 -4.97 11.44 5.58
C SER A 191 -4.39 12.51 6.50
N ARG A 192 -3.78 12.08 7.60
CA ARG A 192 -3.21 12.97 8.61
C ARG A 192 -1.88 13.56 8.13
N LEU A 193 -1.05 12.76 7.49
CA LEU A 193 0.30 13.12 7.08
C LEU A 193 0.37 13.70 5.66
N GLU A 194 -0.39 13.16 4.72
CA GLU A 194 -0.37 13.57 3.30
C GLU A 194 -1.33 14.74 3.04
N GLN A 195 -1.19 15.83 3.78
CA GLN A 195 -2.05 17.03 3.65
C GLN A 195 -1.51 18.07 2.66
N CYS A 196 -0.29 17.89 2.16
CA CYS A 196 0.39 18.84 1.30
C CYS A 196 1.11 18.12 0.15
N THR A 197 0.78 18.51 -1.08
CA THR A 197 1.53 18.13 -2.27
C THR A 197 2.51 19.23 -2.62
N ILE A 198 3.77 18.86 -2.86
CA ILE A 198 4.82 19.79 -3.30
C ILE A 198 5.15 19.48 -4.76
N SER A 199 5.04 20.48 -5.63
CA SER A 199 5.37 20.38 -7.05
C SER A 199 6.52 21.31 -7.39
N PHE A 200 7.52 20.79 -8.09
CA PHE A 200 8.73 21.52 -8.47
C PHE A 200 9.32 20.90 -9.75
N SER A 201 10.16 21.66 -10.44
CA SER A 201 10.84 21.21 -11.66
C SER A 201 12.33 21.13 -11.42
N VAL A 202 12.98 20.10 -11.96
CA VAL A 202 14.42 19.85 -11.81
C VAL A 202 15.05 19.55 -13.16
N GLY A 203 16.36 19.77 -13.25
CA GLY A 203 17.15 19.36 -14.40
C GLY A 203 17.34 17.83 -14.46
N ARG A 204 18.37 17.40 -15.19
CA ARG A 204 18.66 15.96 -15.41
C ARG A 204 18.88 15.16 -14.13
N GLU A 205 19.22 15.80 -13.02
CA GLU A 205 19.33 15.17 -11.68
C GLU A 205 18.03 14.47 -11.27
N GLY A 206 16.87 14.95 -11.72
CA GLY A 206 15.57 14.33 -11.45
C GLY A 206 15.39 12.95 -12.08
N LEU A 207 16.21 12.54 -13.05
CA LEU A 207 16.13 11.23 -13.69
C LEU A 207 16.50 10.07 -12.75
N GLN A 208 17.17 10.36 -11.63
CA GLN A 208 17.50 9.36 -10.61
C GLN A 208 16.30 8.98 -9.74
N VAL A 209 15.23 9.78 -9.78
CA VAL A 209 14.01 9.60 -8.99
C VAL A 209 13.15 8.51 -9.63
N ARG A 210 13.10 7.34 -8.99
CA ARG A 210 12.20 6.23 -9.39
C ARG A 210 10.76 6.52 -8.95
N ALA A 211 9.81 5.65 -9.31
CA ALA A 211 8.45 5.73 -8.76
C ALA A 211 8.47 5.52 -7.23
N LYS A 212 7.68 6.31 -6.50
CA LYS A 212 7.58 6.33 -5.02
C LYS A 212 8.93 6.30 -4.26
N PRO A 213 9.84 7.27 -4.45
CA PRO A 213 11.01 7.39 -3.60
C PRO A 213 10.70 8.24 -2.37
N SER A 214 11.34 7.92 -1.25
CA SER A 214 11.52 8.89 -0.17
C SER A 214 12.46 9.99 -0.66
N ILE A 215 12.02 11.24 -0.59
CA ILE A 215 12.79 12.43 -1.01
C ILE A 215 12.92 13.36 0.17
N PHE A 216 14.12 13.86 0.41
CA PHE A 216 14.34 14.92 1.39
C PHE A 216 14.23 16.28 0.72
N LEU A 217 13.38 17.15 1.24
CA LEU A 217 13.24 18.52 0.75
C LEU A 217 13.77 19.48 1.82
N MET A 218 14.91 20.10 1.54
CA MET A 218 15.50 21.07 2.45
C MET A 218 15.04 22.47 2.05
N ASN A 219 14.23 23.07 2.91
CA ASN A 219 13.81 24.47 2.81
C ASN A 219 14.26 25.20 4.09
N GLN A 220 14.78 26.42 3.95
CA GLN A 220 15.29 27.29 5.04
C GLN A 220 14.29 27.59 6.17
N ARG A 221 13.06 27.04 6.14
CA ARG A 221 12.03 27.22 7.16
C ARG A 221 11.35 25.95 7.69
N GLN A 222 11.67 24.76 7.19
CA GLN A 222 11.24 23.48 7.80
C GLN A 222 11.83 22.31 7.01
N ASP A 223 12.57 21.44 7.71
CA ASP A 223 13.03 20.15 7.21
C ASP A 223 11.81 19.21 7.11
N TYR A 224 11.55 18.68 5.92
CA TYR A 224 10.52 17.67 5.73
C TYR A 224 11.18 16.36 5.28
N THR A 225 11.18 15.38 6.19
CA THR A 225 11.27 13.97 5.83
C THR A 225 9.87 13.50 5.46
N SER A 226 9.72 12.77 4.35
CA SER A 226 8.46 12.08 4.05
C SER A 226 8.15 11.12 5.21
N PRO A 227 7.05 11.30 5.95
CA PRO A 227 6.78 10.49 7.13
C PRO A 227 6.30 9.11 6.66
N THR A 228 7.13 8.10 6.91
CA THR A 228 6.82 6.70 6.63
C THR A 228 6.13 6.07 7.83
N LEU A 229 5.06 5.32 7.56
CA LEU A 229 4.15 4.76 8.55
C LEU A 229 4.78 3.54 9.25
N ASN A 230 5.62 3.79 10.25
CA ASN A 230 6.47 2.76 10.85
C ASN A 230 5.87 2.02 12.06
N ASN A 231 4.63 2.32 12.46
CA ASN A 231 4.07 1.83 13.74
C ASN A 231 2.79 0.99 13.66
N TYR A 232 2.42 0.44 12.50
CA TYR A 232 1.22 -0.42 12.38
C TYR A 232 1.39 -1.61 11.43
#